data_AF-A0A970ND62-F1
#
_entry.id   AF-A0A970ND62-F1
#
_cell.length_a   1.000
_cell.length_b   1.000
_cell.length_c   1.000
_cell.angle_alpha   90.00
_cell.angle_beta   90.00
_cell.angle_gamma   90.00
#
_symmetry.space_group_name_H-M   'P 1'
#
loop_
_entity.id
_entity.type
_entity.pdbx_description
1 polymer ?
#
loop_
_entity_poly.entity_id
_entity_poly.type
_entity_poly.pdbx_seq_one_letter_code
_entity_poly.pdbx_strand_id
1 'polypeptide(L)'
;MGEEITHQLARNMNIRLLTRDMAMSNVFPDVASRHEMHMLAESPAFFLAKSSEGLTFAEHLEIRLKAQVEQGPVIIFGMGAQIVFADHPNALHVRITASPQVRIQRIIEKRGLELRDAERFMTLSDRKHKRYISTIYSKDWSDPFLYNVILNTDNLGIDEAAQFIQCMAEHRQSSALPAEVPAAAEEQGQQVIFKHPSEEEFARILDMHGLDWEYEPRTFPIQWDAEGNVTQAFSPDFYLPKFDTYIELTTMDQRYVAQKKKKVQALRKLYPGTNVNIVFKRDFNTLVKRFGLMKEAESNE
;
A
#
# COMPACT_ATOMS: atom_id res chain seq x y z
N MET A 1 -18.56 11.63 -11.64
CA MET A 1 -17.67 11.87 -12.78
C MET A 1 -16.68 10.74 -13.03
N GLY A 2 -16.06 10.11 -12.02
CA GLY A 2 -15.10 9.01 -12.31
C GLY A 2 -15.70 7.84 -13.10
N GLU A 3 -16.93 7.44 -12.78
CA GLU A 3 -17.67 6.40 -13.51
C GLU A 3 -17.98 6.83 -14.96
N GLU A 4 -18.43 8.06 -15.15
CA GLU A 4 -18.77 8.62 -16.45
C GLU A 4 -17.53 8.73 -17.36
N ILE A 5 -16.40 9.21 -16.83
CA ILE A 5 -15.11 9.26 -17.52
C ILE A 5 -14.69 7.85 -17.94
N THR A 6 -14.85 6.87 -17.04
CA THR A 6 -14.48 5.48 -17.30
C THR A 6 -15.30 4.88 -18.44
N HIS A 7 -16.62 5.10 -18.45
CA HIS A 7 -17.48 4.65 -19.54
C HIS A 7 -17.16 5.33 -20.87
N GLN A 8 -16.86 6.63 -20.86
CA GLN A 8 -16.47 7.34 -22.06
C GLN A 8 -15.12 6.83 -22.60
N LEU A 9 -14.12 6.65 -21.74
CA LEU A 9 -12.82 6.11 -22.11
C LEU A 9 -12.95 4.72 -22.75
N ALA A 10 -13.75 3.83 -22.15
CA ALA A 10 -14.02 2.50 -22.69
C ALA A 10 -14.63 2.55 -24.10
N ARG A 11 -15.56 3.48 -24.35
CA ARG A 11 -16.15 3.71 -25.68
C ARG A 11 -15.14 4.28 -26.66
N ASN A 12 -14.37 5.30 -26.27
CA ASN A 12 -13.39 5.98 -27.12
C ASN A 12 -12.31 5.00 -27.61
N MET A 13 -11.83 4.13 -26.71
CA MET A 13 -10.75 3.19 -27.02
C MET A 13 -11.24 1.82 -27.52
N ASN A 14 -12.56 1.57 -27.49
CA ASN A 14 -13.16 0.26 -27.73
C ASN A 14 -12.53 -0.85 -26.85
N ILE A 15 -12.34 -0.53 -25.56
CA ILE A 15 -11.74 -1.43 -24.56
C ILE A 15 -12.82 -1.93 -23.60
N ARG A 16 -12.70 -3.20 -23.17
CA ARG A 16 -13.60 -3.81 -22.19
C ARG A 16 -13.54 -3.06 -20.86
N LEU A 17 -14.70 -2.88 -20.23
CA LEU A 17 -14.81 -2.28 -18.91
C LEU A 17 -15.25 -3.33 -17.89
N LEU A 18 -14.50 -3.43 -16.79
CA LEU A 18 -14.84 -4.25 -15.64
C LEU A 18 -15.15 -3.36 -14.43
N THR A 19 -16.41 -3.34 -14.01
CA THR A 19 -16.85 -2.66 -12.79
C THR A 19 -17.02 -3.63 -11.63
N ARG A 20 -17.14 -3.12 -10.41
CA ARG A 20 -17.46 -3.95 -9.24
C ARG A 20 -18.72 -4.78 -9.44
N ASP A 21 -19.79 -4.19 -9.96
CA ASP A 21 -21.06 -4.92 -10.13
C ASP A 21 -20.93 -6.04 -11.15
N MET A 22 -20.20 -5.81 -12.25
CA MET A 22 -19.87 -6.85 -13.23
C MET A 22 -18.97 -7.94 -12.65
N ALA A 23 -18.01 -7.57 -11.81
CA ALA A 23 -17.19 -8.55 -11.10
C ALA A 23 -18.07 -9.37 -10.15
N MET A 24 -18.90 -8.75 -9.32
CA MET A 24 -19.82 -9.46 -8.42
C MET A 24 -20.78 -10.38 -9.19
N SER A 25 -21.34 -9.95 -10.31
CA SER A 25 -22.31 -10.74 -11.08
C SER A 25 -21.70 -11.86 -11.92
N ASN A 26 -20.46 -11.71 -12.39
CA ASN A 26 -19.85 -12.64 -13.35
C ASN A 26 -18.74 -13.49 -12.73
N VAL A 27 -18.19 -13.09 -11.58
CA VAL A 27 -17.02 -13.72 -10.96
C VAL A 27 -17.40 -14.61 -9.78
N PHE A 28 -18.29 -14.13 -8.92
CA PHE A 28 -18.58 -14.78 -7.65
C PHE A 28 -19.73 -15.81 -7.61
N PRO A 29 -20.67 -15.89 -8.57
CA PRO A 29 -21.73 -16.92 -8.48
C PRO A 29 -21.21 -18.36 -8.45
N ASP A 30 -20.02 -18.61 -9.00
CA ASP A 30 -19.41 -19.94 -9.02
C ASP A 30 -18.71 -20.30 -7.68
N VAL A 31 -18.34 -19.30 -6.88
CA VAL A 31 -17.47 -19.46 -5.70
C VAL A 31 -18.11 -18.96 -4.39
N ALA A 32 -19.28 -18.31 -4.46
CA ALA A 32 -19.98 -17.73 -3.32
C ALA A 32 -21.48 -18.07 -3.33
N SER A 33 -22.00 -18.53 -2.20
CA SER A 33 -23.44 -18.67 -1.96
C SER A 33 -24.15 -17.32 -1.95
N ARG A 34 -25.48 -17.35 -2.04
CA ARG A 34 -26.32 -16.13 -1.93
C ARG A 34 -26.08 -15.34 -0.63
N HIS A 35 -25.79 -16.04 0.46
CA HIS A 35 -25.47 -15.40 1.74
C HIS A 35 -24.09 -14.73 1.70
N GLU A 36 -23.07 -15.43 1.21
CA GLU A 36 -21.72 -14.89 1.06
C GLU A 36 -21.69 -13.69 0.11
N MET A 37 -22.44 -13.76 -0.99
CA MET A 37 -22.63 -12.64 -1.92
C MET A 37 -23.19 -11.38 -1.23
N HIS A 38 -24.18 -11.55 -0.35
CA HIS A 38 -24.70 -10.44 0.44
C HIS A 38 -23.65 -9.91 1.42
N MET A 39 -22.92 -10.79 2.11
CA MET A 39 -21.85 -10.39 3.03
C MET A 39 -20.71 -9.62 2.34
N LEU A 40 -20.32 -10.01 1.12
CA LEU A 40 -19.33 -9.30 0.30
C LEU A 40 -19.81 -7.91 -0.14
N ALA A 41 -21.12 -7.68 -0.25
CA ALA A 41 -21.67 -6.35 -0.54
C ALA A 41 -21.61 -5.43 0.69
N GLU A 42 -21.81 -6.00 1.88
CA GLU A 42 -21.94 -5.23 3.13
C GLU A 42 -20.60 -4.98 3.85
N SER A 43 -19.68 -5.95 3.82
CA SER A 43 -18.47 -5.93 4.67
C SER A 43 -17.19 -6.21 3.89
N PRO A 44 -16.23 -5.25 3.86
CA PRO A 44 -14.91 -5.52 3.32
C PRO A 44 -14.14 -6.62 4.05
N ALA A 45 -14.34 -6.80 5.35
CA ALA A 45 -13.65 -7.84 6.12
C ALA A 45 -14.03 -9.25 5.67
N PHE A 46 -15.23 -9.41 5.08
CA PHE A 46 -15.66 -10.70 4.55
C PHE A 46 -14.83 -11.12 3.32
N PHE A 47 -14.14 -10.20 2.64
CA PHE A 47 -13.20 -10.58 1.59
C PHE A 47 -12.02 -11.41 2.13
N LEU A 48 -11.70 -11.32 3.42
CA LEU A 48 -10.65 -12.12 4.06
C LEU A 48 -11.14 -13.49 4.55
N ALA A 49 -12.46 -13.75 4.48
CA ALA A 49 -13.01 -15.05 4.83
C ALA A 49 -12.70 -16.07 3.73
N LYS A 50 -12.45 -17.32 4.13
CA LYS A 50 -12.21 -18.44 3.21
C LYS A 50 -13.52 -18.95 2.61
N SER A 51 -13.50 -19.17 1.30
CA SER A 51 -14.49 -19.93 0.56
C SER A 51 -14.37 -21.44 0.84
N SER A 52 -15.30 -22.23 0.29
CA SER A 52 -15.25 -23.70 0.28
C SER A 52 -14.00 -24.27 -0.39
N GLU A 53 -13.38 -23.50 -1.29
CA GLU A 53 -12.15 -23.89 -2.01
C GLU A 53 -10.87 -23.56 -1.21
N GLY A 54 -11.00 -23.04 0.01
CA GLY A 54 -9.88 -22.75 0.91
C GLY A 54 -9.17 -21.41 0.65
N LEU A 55 -9.42 -20.79 -0.50
CA LEU A 55 -9.00 -19.43 -0.84
C LEU A 55 -9.95 -18.39 -0.22
N THR A 56 -9.40 -17.24 0.14
CA THR A 56 -10.17 -16.06 0.53
C THR A 56 -10.93 -15.46 -0.64
N PHE A 57 -12.02 -14.76 -0.38
CA PHE A 57 -12.75 -14.06 -1.44
C PHE A 57 -11.93 -12.92 -2.08
N ALA A 58 -10.95 -12.36 -1.37
CA ALA A 58 -9.96 -11.44 -1.93
C ALA A 58 -9.07 -12.14 -2.96
N GLU A 59 -8.52 -13.33 -2.65
CA GLU A 59 -7.73 -14.12 -3.59
C GLU A 59 -8.56 -14.52 -4.82
N HIS A 60 -9.82 -14.93 -4.63
CA HIS A 60 -10.75 -15.19 -5.73
C HIS A 60 -10.93 -13.98 -6.64
N LEU A 61 -11.15 -12.80 -6.04
CA LEU A 61 -11.25 -11.55 -6.81
C LEU A 61 -9.98 -11.30 -7.61
N GLU A 62 -8.80 -11.39 -6.98
CA GLU A 62 -7.51 -11.14 -7.64
C GLU A 62 -7.24 -12.09 -8.81
N ILE A 63 -7.44 -13.40 -8.61
CA ILE A 63 -7.28 -14.42 -9.66
C ILE A 63 -8.15 -14.07 -10.87
N ARG A 64 -9.38 -13.64 -10.62
CA ARG A 64 -10.36 -13.37 -11.66
C ARG A 64 -10.11 -12.04 -12.35
N LEU A 65 -9.67 -11.02 -11.62
CA LEU A 65 -9.16 -9.78 -12.21
C LEU A 65 -7.96 -10.07 -13.13
N LYS A 66 -7.01 -10.90 -12.68
CA LYS A 66 -5.84 -11.30 -13.49
C LYS A 66 -6.26 -12.04 -14.76
N ALA A 67 -7.20 -12.98 -14.67
CA ALA A 67 -7.77 -13.66 -15.83
C ALA A 67 -8.45 -12.71 -16.83
N GLN A 68 -9.04 -11.60 -16.37
CA GLN A 68 -9.60 -10.58 -17.26
C GLN A 68 -8.52 -9.79 -18.01
N VAL A 69 -7.35 -9.58 -17.43
CA VAL A 69 -6.21 -8.91 -18.08
C VAL A 69 -5.55 -9.82 -19.13
N GLU A 70 -5.51 -11.14 -18.89
CA GLU A 70 -4.99 -12.13 -19.85
C GLU A 70 -5.79 -12.17 -21.16
N GLN A 71 -7.07 -11.82 -21.13
CA GLN A 71 -7.94 -11.74 -22.32
C GLN A 71 -7.66 -10.51 -23.20
N GLY A 72 -6.72 -9.64 -22.80
CA GLY A 72 -6.34 -8.43 -23.52
C GLY A 72 -6.69 -7.15 -22.76
N PRO A 73 -6.55 -5.96 -23.40
CA PRO A 73 -6.75 -4.67 -22.75
C PRO A 73 -8.10 -4.57 -22.04
N VAL A 74 -8.08 -4.03 -20.82
CA VAL A 74 -9.27 -3.87 -19.98
C VAL A 74 -9.10 -2.64 -19.09
N ILE A 75 -10.19 -1.89 -18.92
CA ILE A 75 -10.29 -0.82 -17.92
C ILE A 75 -10.97 -1.41 -16.70
N ILE A 76 -10.33 -1.31 -15.53
CA ILE A 76 -10.87 -1.84 -14.27
C ILE A 76 -11.24 -0.67 -13.36
N PHE A 77 -12.53 -0.58 -12.99
CA PHE A 77 -13.04 0.49 -12.15
C PHE A 77 -13.12 0.06 -10.68
N GLY A 78 -12.14 0.47 -9.88
CA GLY A 78 -12.11 0.25 -8.43
C GLY A 78 -11.49 -1.10 -8.02
N MET A 79 -12.11 -1.77 -7.04
CA MET A 79 -11.73 -3.11 -6.54
C MET A 79 -10.29 -3.26 -5.99
N GLY A 80 -9.58 -2.15 -5.77
CA GLY A 80 -8.17 -2.21 -5.38
C GLY A 80 -7.24 -2.59 -6.53
N ALA A 81 -7.69 -2.48 -7.77
CA ALA A 81 -6.90 -2.83 -8.95
C ALA A 81 -5.53 -2.12 -9.00
N GLN A 82 -5.43 -0.91 -8.44
CA GLN A 82 -4.17 -0.18 -8.36
C GLN A 82 -3.11 -0.87 -7.46
N ILE A 83 -3.55 -1.73 -6.55
CA ILE A 83 -2.68 -2.53 -5.68
C ILE A 83 -2.43 -3.89 -6.31
N VAL A 84 -3.49 -4.54 -6.80
CA VAL A 84 -3.42 -5.88 -7.43
C VAL A 84 -2.48 -5.88 -8.65
N PHE A 85 -2.44 -4.78 -9.39
CA PHE A 85 -1.61 -4.62 -10.59
C PHE A 85 -0.52 -3.56 -10.41
N ALA A 86 -0.02 -3.35 -9.19
CA ALA A 86 1.04 -2.38 -8.91
C ALA A 86 2.29 -2.62 -9.78
N ASP A 87 2.67 -3.90 -9.93
CA ASP A 87 3.88 -4.30 -10.67
C ASP A 87 3.61 -4.65 -12.15
N HIS A 88 2.37 -4.47 -12.64
CA HIS A 88 2.05 -4.82 -14.02
C HIS A 88 2.65 -3.77 -14.98
N PRO A 89 3.55 -4.16 -15.90
CA PRO A 89 4.39 -3.21 -16.65
C PRO A 89 3.59 -2.25 -17.51
N ASN A 90 2.41 -2.65 -17.98
CA ASN A 90 1.53 -1.85 -18.82
C ASN A 90 0.34 -1.23 -18.07
N ALA A 91 0.25 -1.38 -16.74
CA ALA A 91 -0.87 -0.82 -15.98
C ALA A 91 -0.72 0.70 -15.79
N LEU A 92 -1.82 1.43 -16.01
CA LEU A 92 -1.93 2.87 -15.74
C LEU A 92 -2.96 3.09 -14.62
N HIS A 93 -2.49 3.46 -13.44
CA HIS A 93 -3.33 3.68 -12.26
C HIS A 93 -3.73 5.15 -12.16
N VAL A 94 -5.03 5.42 -12.33
CA VAL A 94 -5.57 6.79 -12.32
C VAL A 94 -6.57 6.97 -11.18
N ARG A 95 -6.40 8.05 -10.42
CA ARG A 95 -7.39 8.50 -9.43
C ARG A 95 -8.08 9.76 -9.92
N ILE A 96 -9.40 9.76 -9.93
CA ILE A 96 -10.21 10.95 -10.18
C ILE A 96 -10.56 11.63 -8.86
N THR A 97 -10.33 12.94 -8.76
CA THR A 97 -10.66 13.75 -7.58
C THR A 97 -11.32 15.07 -7.98
N ALA A 98 -11.89 15.76 -7.00
CA ALA A 98 -12.42 17.11 -7.08
C ALA A 98 -12.60 17.67 -5.67
N SER A 99 -12.68 18.98 -5.54
CA SER A 99 -13.03 19.69 -4.32
C SER A 99 -14.35 19.17 -3.72
N PRO A 100 -14.51 19.19 -2.38
CA PRO A 100 -15.76 18.79 -1.73
C PRO A 100 -16.99 19.48 -2.32
N GLN A 101 -16.90 20.78 -2.58
CA GLN A 101 -17.99 21.59 -3.11
C GLN A 101 -18.47 21.08 -4.47
N VAL A 102 -17.53 20.85 -5.40
CA VAL A 102 -17.85 20.33 -6.74
C VAL A 102 -18.41 18.91 -6.65
N ARG A 103 -17.86 18.06 -5.78
CA ARG A 103 -18.35 16.69 -5.59
C ARG A 103 -19.77 16.66 -5.03
N ILE A 104 -20.06 17.49 -4.03
CA ILE A 104 -21.39 17.63 -3.41
C ILE A 104 -22.39 18.10 -4.47
N GLN A 105 -22.07 19.15 -5.22
CA GLN A 105 -22.95 19.67 -6.27
C GLN A 105 -23.29 18.60 -7.31
N ARG A 106 -22.30 17.83 -7.77
CA ARG A 106 -22.52 16.70 -8.69
C ARG A 106 -23.39 15.60 -8.09
N ILE A 107 -23.28 15.35 -6.79
CA ILE A 107 -24.12 14.37 -6.08
C ILE A 107 -25.57 14.86 -6.02
N ILE A 108 -25.79 16.14 -5.71
CA ILE A 108 -27.11 16.77 -5.72
C ILE A 108 -27.74 16.64 -7.11
N GLU A 109 -27.03 17.03 -8.16
CA GLU A 109 -27.53 16.98 -9.54
C GLU A 109 -27.83 15.55 -10.01
N LYS A 110 -26.93 14.60 -9.74
CA LYS A 110 -27.08 13.20 -10.20
C LYS A 110 -28.14 12.42 -9.42
N ARG A 111 -28.34 12.73 -8.14
CA ARG A 111 -29.19 11.92 -7.23
C ARG A 111 -30.42 12.64 -6.70
N GLY A 112 -30.58 13.94 -6.96
CA GLY A 112 -31.68 14.75 -6.44
C GLY A 112 -31.68 14.87 -4.91
N LEU A 113 -30.51 14.78 -4.27
CA LEU A 113 -30.37 14.86 -2.81
C LEU A 113 -30.31 16.32 -2.34
N GLU A 114 -30.77 16.57 -1.11
CA GLU A 114 -30.49 17.85 -0.44
C GLU A 114 -29.02 17.94 -0.01
N LEU A 115 -28.55 19.17 0.26
CA LEU A 115 -27.15 19.46 0.61
C LEU A 115 -26.60 18.56 1.73
N ARG A 116 -27.34 18.43 2.84
CA ARG A 116 -26.91 17.61 3.98
C ARG A 116 -26.80 16.12 3.64
N ASP A 117 -27.73 15.60 2.86
CA ASP A 117 -27.72 14.20 2.45
C ASP A 117 -26.61 13.93 1.42
N ALA A 118 -26.32 14.89 0.54
CA ALA A 118 -25.22 14.82 -0.40
C ALA A 118 -23.84 14.82 0.31
N GLU A 119 -23.65 15.69 1.30
CA GLU A 119 -22.45 15.72 2.16
C GLU A 119 -22.26 14.39 2.90
N ARG A 120 -23.34 13.88 3.52
CA ARG A 120 -23.33 12.59 4.21
C ARG A 120 -23.02 11.45 3.25
N PHE A 121 -23.64 11.44 2.07
CA PHE A 121 -23.40 10.44 1.04
C PHE A 121 -21.93 10.42 0.60
N MET A 122 -21.36 11.59 0.31
CA MET A 122 -19.95 11.74 -0.06
C MET A 122 -19.03 11.15 1.02
N THR A 123 -19.24 11.57 2.28
CA THR A 123 -18.43 11.14 3.42
C THR A 123 -18.52 9.63 3.64
N LEU A 124 -19.73 9.06 3.57
CA LEU A 124 -19.93 7.62 3.71
C LEU A 124 -19.30 6.83 2.58
N SER A 125 -19.39 7.32 1.34
CA SER A 125 -18.78 6.69 0.17
C SER A 125 -17.25 6.69 0.27
N ASP A 126 -16.63 7.81 0.64
CA ASP A 126 -15.18 7.90 0.85
C ASP A 126 -14.71 7.00 1.98
N ARG A 127 -15.45 6.95 3.09
CA ARG A 127 -15.17 6.03 4.20
C ARG A 127 -15.25 4.57 3.75
N LYS A 128 -16.23 4.21 2.91
CA LYS A 128 -16.35 2.86 2.35
C LYS A 128 -15.13 2.49 1.51
N HIS A 129 -14.66 3.37 0.63
CA HIS A 129 -13.46 3.13 -0.18
C HIS A 129 -12.20 2.99 0.67
N LYS A 130 -11.98 3.92 1.62
CA LYS A 130 -10.85 3.85 2.56
C LYS A 130 -10.84 2.55 3.33
N ARG A 131 -11.99 2.18 3.92
CA ARG A 131 -12.15 0.94 4.69
C ARG A 131 -11.91 -0.30 3.84
N TYR A 132 -12.40 -0.31 2.60
CA TYR A 132 -12.20 -1.44 1.69
C TYR A 132 -10.71 -1.67 1.42
N ILE A 133 -9.98 -0.61 1.04
CA ILE A 133 -8.55 -0.71 0.73
C ILE A 133 -7.72 -1.03 1.98
N SER A 134 -7.99 -0.39 3.11
CA SER A 134 -7.22 -0.63 4.33
C SER A 134 -7.47 -2.01 4.92
N THR A 135 -8.70 -2.53 4.84
CA THR A 135 -9.04 -3.84 5.40
C THR A 135 -8.44 -4.98 4.59
N ILE A 136 -8.52 -4.91 3.26
CA ILE A 136 -8.08 -6.02 2.40
C ILE A 136 -6.57 -5.97 2.15
N TYR A 137 -6.02 -4.78 1.90
CA TYR A 137 -4.65 -4.63 1.43
C TYR A 137 -3.71 -3.96 2.44
N SER A 138 -4.22 -3.51 3.59
CA SER A 138 -3.44 -2.75 4.58
C SER A 138 -2.74 -1.51 4.00
N LYS A 139 -3.34 -0.90 2.96
CA LYS A 139 -2.85 0.32 2.31
C LYS A 139 -3.78 1.50 2.62
N ASP A 140 -3.27 2.72 2.49
CA ASP A 140 -4.09 3.92 2.53
C ASP A 140 -4.59 4.26 1.13
N TRP A 141 -5.91 4.26 0.93
CA TRP A 141 -6.53 4.73 -0.31
C TRP A 141 -6.11 6.17 -0.68
N SER A 142 -5.68 6.99 0.29
CA SER A 142 -5.23 8.37 0.06
C SER A 142 -3.78 8.50 -0.42
N ASP A 143 -3.00 7.42 -0.33
CA ASP A 143 -1.59 7.42 -0.72
C ASP A 143 -1.42 7.74 -2.22
N PRO A 144 -0.74 8.85 -2.58
CA PRO A 144 -0.54 9.21 -3.97
C PRO A 144 0.35 8.23 -4.72
N PHE A 145 1.22 7.47 -4.05
CA PHE A 145 2.13 6.52 -4.69
C PHE A 145 1.44 5.25 -5.18
N LEU A 146 0.17 5.02 -4.83
CA LEU A 146 -0.65 3.95 -5.41
C LEU A 146 -1.15 4.29 -6.82
N TYR A 147 -0.92 5.51 -7.30
CA TYR A 147 -1.44 6.01 -8.56
C TYR A 147 -0.32 6.59 -9.42
N ASN A 148 -0.37 6.37 -10.73
CA ASN A 148 0.49 7.08 -11.66
C ASN A 148 0.01 8.52 -11.87
N VAL A 149 -1.31 8.75 -11.78
CA VAL A 149 -1.92 10.06 -11.95
C VAL A 149 -3.09 10.28 -10.98
N ILE A 150 -3.16 11.48 -10.41
CA ILE A 150 -4.33 11.99 -9.70
C ILE A 150 -4.89 13.17 -10.47
N LEU A 151 -6.05 12.99 -11.11
CA LEU A 151 -6.68 13.98 -11.97
C LEU A 151 -7.76 14.74 -11.18
N ASN A 152 -7.50 16.01 -10.89
CA ASN A 152 -8.51 16.93 -10.36
C ASN A 152 -9.47 17.34 -11.49
N THR A 153 -10.77 17.22 -11.23
CA THR A 153 -11.84 17.49 -12.19
C THR A 153 -12.71 18.69 -11.81
N ASP A 154 -12.25 19.61 -10.95
CA ASP A 154 -13.01 20.81 -10.57
C ASP A 154 -13.44 21.62 -11.78
N ASN A 155 -12.52 21.79 -12.74
CA ASN A 155 -12.72 22.55 -13.98
C ASN A 155 -12.45 21.72 -15.24
N LEU A 156 -12.63 20.39 -15.17
CA LEU A 156 -12.35 19.48 -16.28
C LEU A 156 -13.63 18.72 -16.65
N GLY A 157 -13.99 18.73 -17.93
CA GLY A 157 -15.11 17.97 -18.47
C GLY A 157 -14.83 16.47 -18.57
N ILE A 158 -15.89 15.68 -18.83
CA ILE A 158 -15.77 14.22 -19.01
C ILE A 158 -14.90 13.91 -20.23
N ASP A 159 -15.18 14.56 -21.36
CA ASP A 159 -14.46 14.41 -22.63
C ASP A 159 -12.97 14.75 -22.48
N GLU A 160 -12.65 15.90 -21.87
CA GLU A 160 -11.27 16.35 -21.64
C GLU A 160 -10.51 15.37 -20.76
N ALA A 161 -11.13 14.90 -19.67
CA ALA A 161 -10.53 13.93 -18.77
C ALA A 161 -10.29 12.57 -19.47
N ALA A 162 -11.26 12.10 -20.26
CA ALA A 162 -11.14 10.85 -21.00
C ALA A 162 -10.03 10.94 -22.07
N GLN A 163 -9.96 12.02 -22.83
CA GLN A 163 -8.90 12.25 -23.83
C GLN A 163 -7.52 12.33 -23.19
N PHE A 164 -7.40 13.00 -22.04
CA PHE A 164 -6.15 13.05 -21.30
C PHE A 164 -5.67 11.64 -20.90
N ILE A 165 -6.56 10.83 -20.31
CA ILE A 165 -6.21 9.46 -19.88
C ILE A 165 -5.90 8.57 -21.09
N GLN A 166 -6.68 8.70 -22.17
CA GLN A 166 -6.43 7.97 -23.42
C GLN A 166 -5.05 8.29 -23.98
N CYS A 167 -4.70 9.57 -24.10
CA CYS A 167 -3.39 10.01 -24.60
C CYS A 167 -2.25 9.43 -23.76
N MET A 168 -2.39 9.45 -22.43
CA MET A 168 -1.41 8.84 -21.53
C MET A 168 -1.29 7.34 -21.70
N ALA A 169 -2.40 6.62 -21.92
CA ALA A 169 -2.38 5.18 -22.13
C ALA A 169 -1.71 4.80 -23.46
N GLU A 170 -1.99 5.55 -24.54
CA GLU A 170 -1.46 5.29 -25.88
C GLU A 170 0.03 5.63 -26.01
N HIS A 171 0.48 6.69 -25.34
CA HIS A 171 1.86 7.18 -25.43
C HIS A 171 2.72 6.74 -24.24
N ARG A 172 2.24 5.77 -23.44
CA ARG A 172 3.00 5.24 -22.33
C ARG A 172 4.23 4.53 -22.87
N GLN A 173 5.37 5.18 -22.76
CA GLN A 173 6.66 4.53 -22.93
C GLN A 173 6.76 3.52 -21.79
N SER A 174 6.63 2.23 -22.12
CA SER A 174 6.76 1.18 -21.14
C SER A 174 8.17 1.28 -20.57
N SER A 175 8.30 1.76 -19.33
CA SER A 175 9.51 1.52 -18.56
C SER A 175 9.43 0.08 -18.05
N ALA A 176 9.40 -0.88 -18.97
CA ALA A 176 10.10 -2.11 -18.68
C ALA A 176 11.56 -1.65 -18.50
N LEU A 177 12.01 -1.55 -17.24
CA LEU A 177 13.42 -1.79 -16.98
C LEU A 177 13.75 -3.07 -17.77
N PRO A 178 14.79 -3.07 -18.63
CA PRO A 178 15.06 -4.20 -19.49
C PRO A 178 15.02 -5.49 -18.67
N ALA A 179 14.16 -6.41 -19.08
CA ALA A 179 14.17 -7.79 -18.62
C ALA A 179 15.42 -8.45 -19.20
N GLU A 180 16.58 -8.14 -18.62
CA GLU A 180 17.87 -8.82 -18.73
C GLU A 180 18.92 -7.96 -18.02
N VAL A 181 19.13 -8.22 -16.73
CA VAL A 181 20.49 -8.10 -16.19
C VAL A 181 21.08 -9.50 -16.33
N PRO A 182 22.12 -9.70 -17.16
CA PRO A 182 22.78 -10.98 -17.26
C PRO A 182 23.26 -11.40 -15.88
N ALA A 183 22.99 -12.66 -15.53
CA ALA A 183 23.56 -13.30 -14.37
C ALA A 183 25.09 -13.42 -14.55
N ALA A 184 25.83 -12.39 -14.13
CA ALA A 184 27.23 -12.47 -13.76
C ALA A 184 27.67 -11.15 -13.13
N ALA A 185 27.98 -11.23 -11.84
CA ALA A 185 28.94 -10.39 -11.10
C ALA A 185 28.69 -8.87 -11.11
N GLU A 186 28.17 -8.34 -10.00
CA GLU A 186 28.99 -7.60 -9.03
C GLU A 186 28.09 -6.96 -7.96
N GLU A 187 28.44 -7.19 -6.70
CA GLU A 187 27.93 -6.48 -5.52
C GLU A 187 28.18 -4.98 -5.68
N GLN A 188 27.17 -4.19 -6.05
CA GLN A 188 27.22 -2.74 -5.88
C GLN A 188 25.87 -2.23 -5.38
N GLY A 189 25.94 -1.60 -4.20
CA GLY A 189 24.83 -1.35 -3.30
C GLY A 189 23.71 -0.51 -3.90
N GLN A 190 22.50 -0.96 -3.61
CA GLN A 190 21.30 -0.13 -3.65
C GLN A 190 21.57 1.06 -2.72
N GLN A 191 21.77 2.27 -3.27
CA GLN A 191 22.00 3.46 -2.45
C GLN A 191 20.76 3.73 -1.60
N VAL A 192 20.79 3.26 -0.36
CA VAL A 192 19.77 3.54 0.65
C VAL A 192 19.79 5.03 0.94
N ILE A 193 18.66 5.71 0.68
CA ILE A 193 18.49 7.13 1.03
C ILE A 193 18.11 7.22 2.50
N PHE A 194 19.10 7.49 3.35
CA PHE A 194 18.91 7.64 4.79
C PHE A 194 18.23 8.97 5.15
N LYS A 195 17.30 8.94 6.10
CA LYS A 195 16.61 10.13 6.61
C LYS A 195 17.51 10.99 7.49
N HIS A 196 18.52 10.39 8.13
CA HIS A 196 19.44 11.11 8.99
C HIS A 196 20.91 10.65 8.82
N PRO A 197 21.91 11.56 8.91
CA PRO A 197 23.33 11.20 8.77
C PRO A 197 23.84 10.10 9.73
N SER A 198 23.20 9.95 10.90
CA SER A 198 23.55 8.88 11.85
C SER A 198 23.13 7.48 11.38
N GLU A 199 22.09 7.37 10.55
CA GLU A 199 21.65 6.10 9.96
C GLU A 199 22.64 5.66 8.89
N GLU A 200 23.06 6.58 8.02
CA GLU A 200 24.10 6.32 7.02
C GLU A 200 25.44 5.93 7.67
N GLU A 201 25.82 6.61 8.75
CA GLU A 201 27.01 6.25 9.53
C GLU A 201 26.89 4.86 10.17
N PHE A 202 25.71 4.48 10.66
CA PHE A 202 25.50 3.15 11.24
C PHE A 202 25.52 2.05 10.19
N ALA A 203 24.88 2.26 9.04
CA ALA A 203 24.92 1.35 7.88
C ALA A 203 26.35 1.07 7.42
N ARG A 204 27.16 2.13 7.25
CA ARG A 204 28.60 1.99 6.93
C ARG A 204 29.36 1.13 7.92
N ILE A 205 29.04 1.23 9.21
CA ILE A 205 29.69 0.41 10.26
C ILE A 205 29.23 -1.05 10.14
N LEU A 206 27.94 -1.30 9.89
CA LEU A 206 27.43 -2.67 9.68
C LEU A 206 28.09 -3.33 8.46
N ASP A 207 28.21 -2.60 7.35
CA ASP A 207 28.88 -3.04 6.12
C ASP A 207 30.36 -3.36 6.39
N MET A 208 31.08 -2.47 7.09
CA MET A 208 32.49 -2.66 7.45
C MET A 208 32.72 -3.92 8.29
N HIS A 209 31.71 -4.34 9.07
CA HIS A 209 31.76 -5.54 9.90
C HIS A 209 31.12 -6.78 9.25
N GLY A 210 30.65 -6.67 8.00
CA GLY A 210 30.04 -7.76 7.24
C GLY A 210 28.81 -8.34 7.95
N LEU A 211 27.97 -7.45 8.50
CA LEU A 211 26.67 -7.80 9.08
C LEU A 211 25.57 -7.46 8.07
N ASP A 212 24.70 -8.43 7.79
CA ASP A 212 23.53 -8.21 6.94
C ASP A 212 22.50 -7.34 7.67
N TRP A 213 21.95 -6.36 6.97
CA TRP A 213 20.97 -5.42 7.52
C TRP A 213 19.92 -5.00 6.51
N GLU A 214 18.74 -4.63 7.04
CA GLU A 214 17.62 -4.05 6.31
C GLU A 214 17.27 -2.68 6.92
N TYR A 215 17.05 -1.65 6.10
CA TYR A 215 16.66 -0.31 6.55
C TYR A 215 15.13 -0.15 6.56
N GLU A 216 14.59 0.33 7.68
CA GLU A 216 13.14 0.48 7.92
C GLU A 216 12.28 -0.70 7.41
N PRO A 217 12.61 -1.96 7.80
CA PRO A 217 12.03 -3.17 7.20
C PRO A 217 10.50 -3.27 7.39
N ARG A 218 9.98 -2.67 8.47
CA ARG A 218 8.57 -2.75 8.83
C ARG A 218 8.15 -1.63 9.76
N THR A 219 6.91 -1.18 9.62
CA THR A 219 6.26 -0.24 10.54
C THR A 219 5.22 -0.97 11.40
N PHE A 220 5.25 -0.72 12.70
CA PHE A 220 4.36 -1.32 13.70
C PHE A 220 3.38 -0.29 14.27
N PRO A 221 2.07 -0.47 14.09
CA PRO A 221 1.05 0.30 14.80
C PRO A 221 1.13 0.09 16.32
N ILE A 222 1.13 1.16 17.11
CA ILE A 222 1.24 1.07 18.59
C ILE A 222 0.10 1.76 19.34
N GLN A 223 -0.68 2.63 18.70
CA GLN A 223 -1.92 3.19 19.26
C GLN A 223 -2.97 3.36 18.17
N TRP A 224 -4.22 3.25 18.60
CA TRP A 224 -5.40 3.45 17.76
C TRP A 224 -6.37 4.42 18.45
N ASP A 225 -7.14 5.16 17.66
CA ASP A 225 -8.28 5.93 18.16
C ASP A 225 -9.50 5.02 18.45
N ALA A 226 -10.58 5.59 18.97
CA ALA A 226 -11.83 4.88 19.25
C ALA A 226 -12.46 4.31 17.96
N GLU A 227 -12.07 4.84 16.80
CA GLU A 227 -12.49 4.44 15.47
C GLU A 227 -11.59 3.36 14.83
N GLY A 228 -10.51 2.94 15.50
CA GLY A 228 -9.58 1.92 15.04
C GLY A 228 -8.53 2.38 14.03
N ASN A 229 -8.36 3.69 13.79
CA ASN A 229 -7.29 4.22 12.96
C ASN A 229 -5.99 4.28 13.77
N VAL A 230 -4.86 3.99 13.12
CA VAL A 230 -3.54 4.08 13.76
C VAL A 230 -3.22 5.55 14.06
N THR A 231 -3.25 5.93 15.33
CA THR A 231 -2.87 7.28 15.79
C THR A 231 -1.38 7.40 16.06
N GLN A 232 -0.71 6.26 16.27
CA GLN A 232 0.72 6.23 16.50
C GLN A 232 1.34 4.93 15.97
N ALA A 233 2.45 5.06 15.25
CA ALA A 233 3.25 3.95 14.77
C ALA A 233 4.73 4.07 15.20
N PHE A 234 5.42 2.94 15.12
CA PHE A 234 6.84 2.77 15.39
C PHE A 234 7.50 2.02 14.23
N SER A 235 8.47 2.65 13.58
CA SER A 235 9.24 2.09 12.47
C SER A 235 10.69 2.00 12.95
N PRO A 236 11.22 0.80 13.22
CA PRO A 236 12.61 0.63 13.62
C PRO A 236 13.55 1.05 12.49
N ASP A 237 14.65 1.72 12.84
CA ASP A 237 15.60 2.25 11.86
C ASP A 237 16.30 1.12 11.06
N PHE A 238 16.68 0.01 11.71
CA PHE A 238 17.33 -1.14 11.06
C PHE A 238 16.80 -2.47 11.58
N TYR A 239 17.03 -3.54 10.82
CA TYR A 239 16.89 -4.93 11.26
C TYR A 239 18.10 -5.75 10.86
N LEU A 240 18.54 -6.62 11.77
CA LEU A 240 19.64 -7.55 11.55
C LEU A 240 19.05 -8.96 11.45
N PRO A 241 18.83 -9.50 10.24
CA PRO A 241 18.14 -10.78 10.04
C PRO A 241 18.80 -11.94 10.79
N LYS A 242 20.14 -11.98 10.79
CA LYS A 242 20.91 -13.03 11.48
C LYS A 242 20.58 -13.12 12.97
N PHE A 243 20.32 -11.98 13.63
CA PHE A 243 20.10 -11.92 15.08
C PHE A 243 18.62 -11.74 15.44
N ASP A 244 17.72 -11.77 14.44
CA ASP A 244 16.31 -11.45 14.56
C ASP A 244 16.06 -10.24 15.50
N THR A 245 16.81 -9.16 15.26
CA THR A 245 16.83 -7.99 16.15
C THR A 245 16.66 -6.71 15.36
N TYR A 246 15.67 -5.90 15.76
CA TYR A 246 15.45 -4.55 15.28
C TYR A 246 16.29 -3.56 16.08
N ILE A 247 16.88 -2.60 15.39
CA ILE A 247 17.71 -1.54 15.96
C ILE A 247 17.03 -0.20 15.75
N GLU A 248 16.89 0.53 16.85
CA GLU A 248 16.40 1.91 16.87
C GLU A 248 17.55 2.82 17.31
N LEU A 249 17.99 3.73 16.44
CA LEU A 249 19.03 4.70 16.74
C LEU A 249 18.47 5.83 17.58
N THR A 250 19.21 6.28 18.60
CA THR A 250 18.82 7.44 19.40
C THR A 250 19.98 8.41 19.58
N THR A 251 19.65 9.69 19.59
CA THR A 251 20.58 10.77 19.96
C THR A 251 20.60 10.96 21.48
N MET A 252 21.51 11.81 21.97
CA MET A 252 21.69 12.11 23.40
C MET A 252 20.62 13.04 23.99
N ASP A 253 19.70 13.58 23.18
CA ASP A 253 18.64 14.46 23.68
C ASP A 253 17.62 13.65 24.50
N GLN A 254 17.61 13.90 25.81
CA GLN A 254 16.79 13.19 26.79
C GLN A 254 15.29 13.21 26.47
N ARG A 255 14.79 14.25 25.78
CA ARG A 255 13.36 14.34 25.41
C ARG A 255 13.00 13.32 24.34
N TYR A 256 13.86 13.13 23.34
CA TYR A 256 13.64 12.16 22.26
C TYR A 256 13.84 10.72 22.74
N VAL A 257 14.80 10.49 23.65
CA VAL A 257 15.03 9.17 24.27
C VAL A 257 13.81 8.68 25.05
N ALA A 258 13.16 9.56 25.83
CA ALA A 258 11.98 9.19 26.61
C ALA A 258 10.79 8.80 25.71
N GLN A 259 10.61 9.48 24.58
CA GLN A 259 9.58 9.16 23.61
C GLN A 259 9.86 7.83 22.89
N LYS A 260 11.10 7.61 22.40
CA LYS A 260 11.49 6.34 21.76
C LYS A 260 11.34 5.15 22.72
N LYS A 261 11.75 5.28 23.99
CA LYS A 261 11.56 4.23 25.01
C LYS A 261 10.09 3.89 25.26
N LYS A 262 9.20 4.89 25.31
CA LYS A 262 7.76 4.66 25.45
C LYS A 262 7.17 3.89 24.26
N LYS A 263 7.58 4.23 23.04
CA LYS A 263 7.15 3.53 21.82
C LYS A 263 7.63 2.07 21.80
N VAL A 264 8.90 1.82 22.13
CA VAL A 264 9.45 0.45 22.21
C VAL A 264 8.78 -0.36 23.32
N GLN A 265 8.45 0.25 24.46
CA GLN A 265 7.68 -0.44 25.50
C GLN A 265 6.25 -0.76 25.06
N ALA A 266 5.58 0.15 24.36
CA ALA A 266 4.27 -0.11 23.77
C ALA A 266 4.35 -1.24 22.73
N LEU A 267 5.39 -1.23 21.88
CA LEU A 267 5.65 -2.29 20.91
C LEU A 267 5.80 -3.65 21.59
N ARG A 268 6.67 -3.77 22.61
CA ARG A 268 6.90 -5.04 23.32
C ARG A 268 5.65 -5.58 24.00
N LYS A 269 4.73 -4.70 24.42
CA LYS A 269 3.43 -5.10 25.01
C LYS A 269 2.47 -5.63 23.95
N LEU A 270 2.46 -5.03 22.76
CA LEU A 270 1.52 -5.37 21.68
C LEU A 270 2.03 -6.52 20.79
N TYR A 271 3.36 -6.66 20.67
CA TYR A 271 4.03 -7.65 19.83
C TYR A 271 5.06 -8.43 20.66
N PRO A 272 4.60 -9.33 21.57
CA PRO A 272 5.50 -10.16 22.37
C PRO A 272 6.34 -11.05 21.45
N GLY A 273 7.65 -11.10 21.68
CA GLY A 273 8.62 -11.81 20.83
C GLY A 273 9.42 -10.91 19.88
N THR A 274 9.07 -9.63 19.72
CA THR A 274 9.86 -8.70 18.90
C THR A 274 11.08 -8.20 19.67
N ASN A 275 12.28 -8.58 19.23
CA ASN A 275 13.53 -8.10 19.82
C ASN A 275 13.88 -6.72 19.26
N VAL A 276 13.71 -5.68 20.07
CA VAL A 276 14.11 -4.30 19.69
C VAL A 276 15.15 -3.77 20.66
N ASN A 277 16.27 -3.29 20.13
CA ASN A 277 17.34 -2.67 20.89
C ASN A 277 17.49 -1.19 20.53
N ILE A 278 17.61 -0.34 21.55
CA ILE A 278 17.80 1.10 21.37
C ILE A 278 19.29 1.41 21.50
N VAL A 279 19.88 2.01 20.48
CA VAL A 279 21.32 2.17 20.35
C VAL A 279 21.68 3.65 20.27
N PHE A 280 22.57 4.11 21.14
CA PHE A 280 23.08 5.47 21.09
C PHE A 280 24.21 5.59 20.07
N LYS A 281 24.32 6.77 19.44
CA LYS A 281 25.40 7.06 18.49
C LYS A 281 26.81 6.75 19.03
N ARG A 282 27.07 7.04 20.31
CA ARG A 282 28.37 6.74 20.96
C ARG A 282 28.68 5.25 21.12
N ASP A 283 27.65 4.40 21.05
CA ASP A 283 27.71 2.97 21.38
C ASP A 283 27.66 2.09 20.12
N PHE A 284 27.64 2.67 18.91
CA PHE A 284 27.61 1.95 17.63
C PHE A 284 28.71 0.89 17.55
N ASN A 285 29.96 1.28 17.81
CA ASN A 285 31.11 0.39 17.73
C ASN A 285 31.06 -0.74 18.78
N THR A 286 30.58 -0.45 19.99
CA THR A 286 30.47 -1.45 21.06
C THR A 286 29.40 -2.50 20.74
N LEU A 287 28.28 -2.04 20.18
CA LEU A 287 27.19 -2.92 19.75
C LEU A 287 27.64 -3.83 18.60
N VAL A 288 28.29 -3.27 17.59
CA VAL A 288 28.73 -4.05 16.42
C VAL A 288 29.84 -5.02 16.78
N LYS A 289 30.75 -4.68 17.70
CA LYS A 289 31.69 -5.65 18.28
C LYS A 289 30.99 -6.79 19.00
N ARG A 290 29.91 -6.53 19.74
CA ARG A 290 29.13 -7.58 20.41
C ARG A 290 28.50 -8.55 19.40
N PHE A 291 27.93 -8.05 18.31
CA PHE A 291 27.36 -8.87 17.25
C PHE A 291 28.42 -9.57 16.39
N GLY A 292 29.56 -8.92 16.16
CA GLY A 292 30.72 -9.48 15.45
C GLY A 292 31.40 -10.62 16.22
N LEU A 293 31.58 -10.49 17.54
CA LEU A 293 32.15 -11.55 18.38
C LEU A 293 31.24 -12.79 18.50
N MET A 294 29.91 -12.62 18.39
CA MET A 294 28.97 -13.74 18.34
C MET A 294 29.07 -14.56 17.05
N LYS A 295 29.55 -13.95 15.95
CA LYS A 295 29.84 -14.65 14.69
C LYS A 295 31.02 -15.62 14.83
N GLU A 296 32.03 -15.27 15.62
CA GLU A 296 33.21 -16.11 15.87
C GLU A 296 32.93 -17.29 16.82
N ALA A 297 31.96 -17.16 17.72
CA ALA A 297 31.57 -18.22 18.64
C ALA A 297 30.77 -19.35 17.96
N GLU A 298 29.97 -19.04 16.94
CA GLU A 298 29.17 -20.02 16.18
C GLU A 298 29.94 -20.72 15.05
N SER A 299 31.13 -20.23 14.70
CA SER A 299 31.98 -20.83 13.66
C SER A 299 33.03 -21.81 14.18
N ASN A 300 32.98 -22.11 15.49
CA ASN A 300 33.92 -22.99 16.19
C ASN A 300 33.27 -24.23 16.83
N GLU A 301 32.05 -24.58 16.42
CA GLU A 301 31.39 -25.88 16.68
C GLU A 301 31.24 -26.67 15.38
#